data_AF-A0A0R3R3I0-F1
#
_entry.id   AF-A0A0R3R3I0-F1
#
_cell.length_a   1.000
_cell.length_b   1.000
_cell.length_c   1.000
_cell.angle_alpha   90.00
_cell.angle_beta   90.00
_cell.angle_gamma   90.00
#
_symmetry.space_group_name_H-M   'P 1'
#
loop_
_entity.id
_entity.type
_entity.pdbx_description
1 polymer ?
#
loop_
_entity_poly.entity_id
_entity_poly.type
_entity_poly.pdbx_seq_one_letter_code
_entity_poly.pdbx_strand_id
1 'polypeptide(L)'
;MVRQKVIHGKLINGPLPVIDYDPIRDYIKRLRQCFSSVALFFYNKYVGDVIGVVWKPAALIPRDASISSCLHRLKGPDNKLIVNTKAILDDFTILGHGIVYNVSEHCVTKDEKNTTS
;
A
#
# COMPACT_ATOMS: atom_id res chain seq x y z
N MET A 1 -42.41 -7.29 39.76
CA MET A 1 -42.80 -7.58 38.36
C MET A 1 -42.26 -6.46 37.47
N VAL A 2 -41.15 -6.69 36.78
CA VAL A 2 -40.53 -5.69 35.89
C VAL A 2 -41.09 -5.88 34.48
N ARG A 3 -41.83 -4.89 33.97
CA ARG A 3 -42.31 -4.90 32.57
C ARG A 3 -41.16 -4.47 31.67
N GLN A 4 -40.50 -5.43 31.01
CA GLN A 4 -39.62 -5.13 29.89
C GLN A 4 -40.47 -4.60 28.73
N LYS A 5 -40.37 -3.30 28.46
CA LYS A 5 -40.90 -2.72 27.22
C LYS A 5 -40.00 -3.18 26.08
N VAL A 6 -40.52 -4.06 25.23
CA VAL A 6 -39.85 -4.45 23.98
C VAL A 6 -39.95 -3.27 23.02
N ILE A 7 -38.85 -2.54 22.87
CA ILE A 7 -38.76 -1.47 21.87
C ILE A 7 -38.66 -2.15 20.50
N HIS A 8 -39.77 -2.18 19.75
CA HIS A 8 -39.75 -2.52 18.33
C HIS A 8 -39.15 -1.33 17.58
N GLY A 9 -37.81 -1.27 17.54
CA GLY A 9 -37.10 -0.34 16.68
C GLY A 9 -37.44 -0.65 15.22
N LYS A 10 -37.81 0.37 14.45
CA LYS A 10 -38.01 0.28 13.00
C LYS A 10 -36.75 -0.33 12.40
N LEU A 11 -36.83 -1.56 11.90
CA LEU A 11 -35.73 -2.22 11.21
C LEU A 11 -35.35 -1.32 10.03
N ILE A 12 -34.10 -0.85 10.03
CA ILE A 12 -33.54 -0.18 8.87
C ILE A 12 -33.58 -1.17 7.70
N ASN A 13 -34.31 -0.84 6.64
CA ASN A 13 -34.32 -1.63 5.41
C ASN A 13 -33.00 -1.37 4.68
N GLY A 14 -31.92 -2.00 5.15
CA GLY A 14 -30.57 -1.86 4.60
C GLY A 14 -29.60 -2.83 5.28
N PRO A 15 -28.44 -3.12 4.67
CA PRO A 15 -27.43 -3.97 5.29
C PRO A 15 -27.03 -3.41 6.67
N LEU A 16 -26.94 -4.29 7.66
CA LEU A 16 -26.55 -3.92 9.02
C LEU A 16 -25.15 -3.29 9.00
N PRO A 17 -24.93 -2.16 9.68
CA PRO A 17 -23.60 -1.56 9.75
C PRO A 17 -22.64 -2.55 10.42
N VAL A 18 -21.55 -2.87 9.73
CA VAL A 18 -20.47 -3.68 10.30
C VAL A 18 -19.77 -2.82 11.35
N ILE A 19 -19.98 -3.14 12.62
CA ILE A 19 -19.35 -2.46 13.75
C ILE A 19 -17.83 -2.69 13.67
N ASP A 20 -17.05 -1.63 13.91
CA ASP A 20 -15.58 -1.62 13.91
C ASP A 20 -14.88 -1.93 12.57
N TYR A 21 -15.57 -1.78 11.43
CA TYR A 21 -14.92 -1.91 10.13
C TYR A 21 -14.03 -0.70 9.83
N ASP A 22 -12.72 -0.94 9.70
CA ASP A 22 -11.70 0.06 9.33
C ASP A 22 -11.03 -0.34 8.00
N PRO A 23 -11.56 0.13 6.85
CA PRO A 23 -11.06 -0.26 5.54
C PRO A 23 -9.61 0.17 5.29
N ILE A 24 -9.18 1.29 5.90
CA ILE A 24 -7.83 1.82 5.75
C ILE A 24 -6.84 0.90 6.45
N ARG A 25 -7.16 0.46 7.67
CA ARG A 25 -6.32 -0.48 8.41
C ARG A 25 -6.15 -1.80 7.66
N ASP A 26 -7.23 -2.34 7.10
CA ASP A 26 -7.17 -3.58 6.33
C ASP A 26 -6.39 -3.42 5.03
N TYR A 27 -6.55 -2.29 4.34
CA TYR A 27 -5.77 -1.96 3.15
C TYR A 27 -4.27 -1.92 3.45
N ILE A 28 -3.86 -1.22 4.50
CA ILE A 28 -2.44 -1.09 4.87
C ILE A 28 -1.86 -2.42 5.35
N LYS A 29 -2.68 -3.24 6.03
CA LYS A 29 -2.29 -4.60 6.39
C LYS A 29 -1.97 -5.43 5.14
N ARG A 30 -2.82 -5.37 4.11
CA ARG A 30 -2.58 -6.07 2.82
C ARG A 30 -1.34 -5.54 2.12
N LEU A 31 -1.17 -4.22 2.03
CA LEU A 31 0.03 -3.60 1.45
C LEU A 31 1.32 -4.11 2.12
N ARG A 32 1.33 -4.17 3.46
CA ARG A 32 2.47 -4.68 4.21
C ARG A 32 2.71 -6.18 3.97
N GLN A 33 1.65 -6.98 3.85
CA GLN A 33 1.79 -8.41 3.58
C GLN A 33 2.40 -8.67 2.19
N CYS A 34 1.99 -7.92 1.18
CA CYS A 34 2.48 -8.10 -0.19
C CYS A 34 3.87 -7.46 -0.40
N PHE A 35 4.07 -6.23 0.06
CA PHE A 35 5.21 -5.40 -0.38
C PHE A 35 6.24 -5.09 0.72
N SER A 36 6.15 -5.70 1.91
CA SER A 36 7.12 -5.47 2.99
C SER A 36 8.57 -5.79 2.58
N SER A 37 8.80 -6.67 1.61
CA SER A 37 10.15 -6.94 1.10
C SER A 37 10.75 -5.77 0.30
N VAL A 38 9.92 -4.90 -0.28
CA VAL A 38 10.32 -3.87 -1.24
C VAL A 38 10.13 -2.45 -0.68
N ALA A 39 9.09 -2.22 0.11
CA ALA A 39 8.71 -0.89 0.59
C ALA A 39 8.35 -0.88 2.09
N LEU A 40 8.39 0.32 2.66
CA LEU A 40 7.92 0.66 4.00
C LEU A 40 6.71 1.58 3.88
N PHE A 41 5.70 1.36 4.72
CA PHE A 41 4.42 2.07 4.69
C PHE A 41 4.19 2.81 6.00
N PHE A 42 4.02 4.13 5.90
CA PHE A 42 3.76 5.06 6.98
C PHE A 42 2.37 5.66 6.80
N TYR A 43 1.56 5.62 7.85
CA TYR A 43 0.26 6.28 7.87
C TYR A 43 -0.06 6.68 9.30
N ASN A 44 -0.93 7.66 9.43
CA ASN A 44 -1.48 8.06 10.71
C ASN A 44 -2.96 7.65 10.74
N LYS A 45 -3.35 6.89 11.77
CA LYS A 45 -4.72 6.38 11.92
C LYS A 45 -5.71 7.48 12.29
N TYR A 46 -5.27 8.50 12.99
CA TYR A 46 -6.16 9.50 13.59
C TYR A 46 -6.23 10.79 12.78
N VAL A 47 -5.15 11.15 12.07
CA VAL A 47 -5.04 12.43 11.37
C VAL A 47 -4.35 12.25 10.03
N GLY A 48 -4.94 12.82 8.98
CA GLY A 48 -4.40 12.80 7.62
C GLY A 48 -5.02 11.72 6.74
N ASP A 49 -4.91 11.93 5.44
CA ASP A 49 -5.47 11.12 4.36
C ASP A 49 -4.38 10.53 3.45
N VAL A 50 -3.10 10.74 3.80
CA VAL A 50 -1.94 10.33 3.01
C VAL A 50 -1.26 9.11 3.62
N ILE A 51 -0.94 8.14 2.77
CA ILE A 51 -0.05 7.01 3.09
C ILE A 51 1.31 7.28 2.47
N GLY A 52 2.32 7.48 3.31
CA GLY A 52 3.71 7.61 2.87
C GLY A 52 4.31 6.25 2.56
N VAL A 53 4.96 6.13 1.40
CA VAL A 53 5.65 4.90 0.97
C VAL A 53 7.13 5.21 0.73
N VAL A 54 8.01 4.39 1.31
CA VAL A 54 9.46 4.52 1.14
C VAL A 54 10.04 3.22 0.60
N TRP A 55 10.71 3.30 -0.54
CA TRP A 55 11.42 2.16 -1.12
C TRP A 55 12.62 1.76 -0.25
N LYS A 56 12.76 0.47 0.01
CA LYS A 56 13.95 -0.05 0.71
C LYS A 56 15.16 0.04 -0.23
N PRO A 57 16.28 0.66 0.18
CA PRO A 57 17.48 0.75 -0.68
C PRO A 57 17.96 -0.61 -1.16
N ALA A 58 17.94 -1.62 -0.27
CA ALA A 58 18.32 -2.99 -0.57
C ALA A 58 17.41 -3.71 -1.58
N ALA A 59 16.19 -3.20 -1.80
CA ALA A 59 15.27 -3.72 -2.78
C ALA A 59 15.55 -3.15 -4.17
N LEU A 60 15.95 -1.88 -4.27
CA LEU A 60 16.27 -1.21 -5.54
C LEU A 60 17.57 -1.73 -6.20
N ILE A 61 18.45 -2.36 -5.41
CA ILE A 61 19.67 -2.99 -5.94
C ILE A 61 19.29 -4.17 -6.85
N PRO A 62 19.83 -4.23 -8.10
CA PRO A 62 19.64 -5.38 -8.98
C PRO A 62 20.18 -6.66 -8.34
N ARG A 63 19.40 -7.74 -8.38
CA ARG A 63 19.78 -9.05 -7.81
C ARG A 63 19.81 -10.15 -8.85
N ASP A 64 20.53 -11.22 -8.55
CA ASP A 64 20.54 -12.42 -9.37
C ASP A 64 19.16 -13.12 -9.31
N ALA A 65 18.84 -13.83 -10.40
CA ALA A 65 17.59 -14.54 -10.51
C ALA A 65 17.58 -15.76 -9.56
N SER A 66 16.81 -15.65 -8.49
CA SER A 66 16.50 -16.75 -7.57
C SER A 66 14.99 -16.84 -7.41
N ILE A 67 14.49 -18.06 -7.17
CA ILE A 67 13.05 -18.34 -6.98
C ILE A 67 12.48 -17.47 -5.85
N SER A 68 13.26 -17.18 -4.80
CA SER A 68 12.82 -16.32 -3.69
C SER A 68 12.90 -14.82 -4.00
N SER A 69 13.62 -14.42 -5.04
CA SER A 69 13.89 -13.03 -5.39
C SER A 69 13.14 -12.54 -6.63
N CYS A 70 12.27 -13.35 -7.25
CA CYS A 70 11.53 -12.97 -8.45
C CYS A 70 10.31 -12.05 -8.19
N LEU A 71 9.79 -12.03 -6.96
CA LEU A 71 8.56 -11.31 -6.63
C LEU A 71 8.73 -9.78 -6.82
N HIS A 72 7.79 -9.16 -7.55
CA HIS A 72 7.77 -7.74 -7.91
C HIS A 72 8.97 -7.24 -8.74
N ARG A 73 9.72 -8.16 -9.36
CA ARG A 73 10.88 -7.82 -10.19
C ARG A 73 10.68 -8.21 -11.65
N LEU A 74 11.29 -7.44 -12.53
CA LEU A 74 11.42 -7.71 -13.95
C LEU A 74 12.86 -8.04 -14.31
N LYS A 75 13.02 -8.78 -15.40
CA LYS A 75 14.32 -9.04 -16.01
C LYS A 75 14.86 -7.74 -16.63
N GLY A 76 15.98 -7.27 -16.10
CA GLY A 76 16.73 -6.14 -16.63
C GLY A 76 17.72 -6.54 -17.75
N PRO A 77 18.44 -5.55 -18.30
CA PRO A 77 19.36 -5.74 -19.43
C PRO A 77 20.51 -6.71 -19.13
N ASP A 78 20.98 -6.77 -17.88
CA ASP A 78 22.14 -7.61 -17.49
C ASP A 78 21.74 -9.00 -16.96
N ASN A 79 20.56 -9.52 -17.35
CA ASN A 79 19.98 -10.75 -16.81
C ASN A 79 19.70 -10.69 -15.27
N LYS A 80 19.87 -9.52 -14.66
CA LYS A 80 19.56 -9.22 -13.26
C LYS A 80 18.10 -8.80 -13.09
N LEU A 81 17.56 -9.05 -11.91
CA LEU A 81 16.20 -8.70 -11.55
C LEU A 81 16.13 -7.30 -10.91
N ILE A 82 15.38 -6.40 -11.54
CA ILE A 82 15.14 -5.03 -11.12
C ILE A 82 13.70 -4.91 -10.61
N VAL A 83 13.48 -4.17 -9.53
CA VAL A 83 12.13 -3.93 -9.00
C VAL A 83 11.31 -3.13 -10.02
N ASN A 84 10.11 -3.63 -10.32
CA ASN A 84 9.18 -2.91 -11.18
C ASN A 84 8.34 -1.95 -10.34
N THR A 85 8.86 -0.75 -10.09
CA THR A 85 8.15 0.27 -9.31
C THR A 85 6.82 0.62 -9.93
N LYS A 86 6.75 0.75 -11.26
CA LYS A 86 5.52 1.12 -11.97
C LYS A 86 4.39 0.12 -11.74
N ALA A 87 4.64 -1.18 -11.89
CA ALA A 87 3.63 -2.20 -11.61
C ALA A 87 3.20 -2.20 -10.14
N ILE A 88 4.12 -1.96 -9.20
CA ILE A 88 3.77 -1.89 -7.78
C ILE A 88 2.86 -0.68 -7.50
N LEU A 89 3.08 0.47 -8.15
CA LEU A 89 2.21 1.63 -8.02
C LEU A 89 0.80 1.36 -8.60
N ASP A 90 0.72 0.64 -9.71
CA ASP A 90 -0.55 0.17 -10.28
C ASP A 90 -1.25 -0.79 -9.29
N ASP A 91 -0.51 -1.73 -8.70
CA ASP A 91 -1.04 -2.66 -7.69
C ASP A 91 -1.59 -1.94 -6.45
N PHE A 92 -0.97 -0.84 -6.02
CA PHE A 92 -1.51 0.01 -4.94
C PHE A 92 -2.88 0.56 -5.31
N THR A 93 -3.03 1.03 -6.56
CA THR A 93 -4.31 1.56 -7.04
C THR A 93 -5.38 0.46 -7.12
N ILE A 94 -5.01 -0.73 -7.59
CA ILE A 94 -5.91 -1.88 -7.71
C ILE A 94 -6.35 -2.39 -6.34
N LEU A 95 -5.41 -2.61 -5.42
CA LEU A 95 -5.71 -3.09 -4.06
C LEU A 95 -6.49 -2.05 -3.24
N GLY A 96 -6.24 -0.77 -3.52
CA GLY A 96 -6.87 0.36 -2.87
C GLY A 96 -8.14 0.84 -3.56
N HIS A 97 -8.71 0.07 -4.49
CA HIS A 97 -9.88 0.49 -5.26
C HIS A 97 -11.04 0.93 -4.33
N GLY A 98 -11.52 2.16 -4.52
CA GLY A 98 -12.56 2.78 -3.70
C GLY A 98 -12.06 3.47 -2.42
N ILE A 99 -10.77 3.39 -2.11
CA ILE A 99 -10.12 4.05 -0.96
C ILE A 99 -9.05 5.03 -1.45
N VAL A 100 -8.24 4.61 -2.42
CA VAL A 100 -7.12 5.39 -2.96
C VAL A 100 -7.60 6.29 -4.08
N TYR A 101 -7.40 7.60 -3.92
CA TYR A 101 -7.72 8.60 -4.95
C TYR A 101 -6.60 8.77 -5.98
N ASN A 102 -5.35 8.86 -5.51
CA ASN A 102 -4.19 9.07 -6.37
C ASN A 102 -2.94 8.41 -5.76
N VAL A 103 -2.05 7.96 -6.64
CA VAL A 103 -0.72 7.46 -6.28
C VAL A 103 0.30 8.28 -7.06
N SER A 104 1.11 9.05 -6.35
CA SER A 104 2.17 9.89 -6.93
C SER A 104 3.54 9.47 -6.40
N GLU A 105 4.50 9.25 -7.29
CA GLU A 105 5.90 9.03 -6.93
C GLU A 105 6.66 10.36 -6.97
N HIS A 106 7.35 10.70 -5.88
CA HIS A 106 8.29 11.82 -5.85
C HIS A 106 9.71 11.27 -6.01
N CYS A 107 10.19 11.21 -7.25
CA CYS A 107 11.57 10.83 -7.52
C CYS A 107 12.50 11.95 -7.03
N VAL A 108 13.28 11.69 -5.98
CA VAL A 108 14.45 12.53 -5.67
C VAL A 108 15.56 12.12 -6.64
N THR A 109 15.54 12.72 -7.83
CA THR A 109 16.64 12.62 -8.78
C THR A 109 17.87 13.27 -8.15
N LYS A 110 18.80 12.47 -7.61
CA LYS A 110 20.15 12.95 -7.30
C LYS A 110 20.96 12.99 -8.59
N ASP A 111 20.60 13.90 -9.49
CA ASP A 111 21.45 14.31 -10.61
C ASP A 111 21.96 15.73 -10.33
N GLU A 112 22.82 15.86 -9.31
CA GLU A 112 23.78 16.97 -9.27
C GLU A 112 25.17 16.37 -9.44
N LYS A 113 25.51 16.04 -10.70
CA LYS A 113 26.90 16.11 -11.12
C LYS A 113 27.27 17.59 -11.09
N ASN A 114 27.94 18.02 -10.02
CA ASN A 114 28.63 19.29 -9.97
C ASN A 114 29.82 19.27 -10.93
N THR A 115 29.55 19.59 -12.21
CA THR A 115 30.59 19.99 -13.15
C THR A 115 30.72 21.50 -13.10
N THR A 116 31.75 22.03 -12.46
CA THR A 116 32.33 23.38 -12.66
C THR A 116 33.75 23.31 -12.08
N SER A 117 34.74 22.96 -12.89
CA SER A 117 35.69 23.85 -13.59
C SER A 117 37.01 23.98 -12.82
#